data_AF-A0A495JKI4-F1
#
_entry.id   AF-A0A495JKI4-F1
#
_cell.length_a   1.000
_cell.length_b   1.000
_cell.length_c   1.000
_cell.angle_alpha   90.00
_cell.angle_beta   90.00
_cell.angle_gamma   90.00
#
_symmetry.space_group_name_H-M   'P 1'
#
loop_
_entity.id
_entity.type
_entity.pdbx_description
1 polymer ?
#
loop_
_entity_poly.entity_id
_entity_poly.type
_entity_poly.pdbx_seq_one_letter_code
_entity_poly.pdbx_strand_id
1 'polypeptide(L)'
;MRDRVALEDSLLVKLSRGWALLLSGVGVWTWVIWPRFALAIWQDPRSWTDGDAAQGSPTGFLWIHALLIVVSLALGTAVGLLGLRAWWSVRRADRGQ
;
A
#
# COMPACT_ATOMS: atom_id res chain seq x y z
N MET A 1 -32.03 -17.03 18.50
CA MET A 1 -32.05 -16.72 17.03
C MET A 1 -31.62 -15.27 16.77
N ARG A 2 -32.09 -14.29 17.55
CA ARG A 2 -31.54 -12.90 17.58
C ARG A 2 -30.03 -12.84 17.83
N ASP A 3 -29.54 -13.75 18.64
CA ASP A 3 -28.14 -13.76 19.11
C ASP A 3 -27.18 -14.19 18.01
N ARG A 4 -27.65 -15.00 17.05
CA ARG A 4 -26.85 -15.36 15.86
C ARG A 4 -26.73 -14.19 14.89
N VAL A 5 -27.81 -13.44 14.66
CA VAL A 5 -27.80 -12.25 13.79
C VAL A 5 -26.90 -11.14 14.35
N ALA A 6 -26.90 -10.94 15.68
CA ALA A 6 -26.02 -9.96 16.32
C ALA A 6 -24.53 -10.34 16.23
N LEU A 7 -24.20 -11.63 16.34
CA LEU A 7 -22.83 -12.13 16.17
C LEU A 7 -22.40 -12.08 14.69
N GLU A 8 -23.28 -12.38 13.75
CA GLU A 8 -23.03 -12.24 12.31
C GLU A 8 -22.79 -10.77 11.91
N ASP A 9 -23.56 -9.82 12.46
CA ASP A 9 -23.38 -8.37 12.24
C ASP A 9 -22.13 -7.82 12.97
N SER A 10 -21.65 -8.51 14.03
CA SER A 10 -20.39 -8.21 14.72
C SER A 10 -19.15 -8.78 14.00
N LEU A 11 -19.32 -9.92 13.32
CA LEU A 11 -18.29 -10.56 12.49
C LEU A 11 -18.16 -9.88 11.13
N LEU A 12 -19.22 -9.24 10.63
CA LEU A 12 -19.16 -8.26 9.55
C LEU A 12 -18.55 -6.96 10.06
N VAL A 13 -17.22 -6.92 10.16
CA VAL A 13 -16.46 -5.73 10.54
C VAL A 13 -16.80 -4.57 9.60
N LYS A 14 -17.72 -3.69 10.03
CA LYS A 14 -17.96 -2.39 9.38
C LYS A 14 -16.75 -1.51 9.64
N LEU A 15 -15.89 -1.36 8.62
CA LEU A 15 -14.73 -0.46 8.67
C LEU A 15 -15.19 0.96 9.02
N SER A 16 -14.76 1.45 10.18
CA SER A 16 -15.10 2.81 10.63
C SER A 16 -14.48 3.88 9.72
N ARG A 17 -15.02 5.10 9.75
CA ARG A 17 -14.50 6.25 8.97
C ARG A 17 -13.01 6.50 9.23
N GLY A 18 -12.57 6.35 10.48
CA GLY A 18 -11.16 6.50 10.84
C GLY A 18 -10.26 5.47 10.16
N TRP A 19 -10.69 4.19 10.15
CA TRP A 19 -9.96 3.13 9.46
C TRP A 19 -9.91 3.34 7.94
N ALA A 20 -11.01 3.78 7.32
CA ALA A 20 -11.02 4.08 5.89
C ALA A 20 -9.98 5.16 5.52
N LEU A 21 -9.93 6.25 6.29
CA LEU A 21 -8.94 7.32 6.09
C LEU A 21 -7.51 6.84 6.35
N LEU A 22 -7.29 6.05 7.41
CA LEU A 22 -5.97 5.49 7.70
C LEU A 22 -5.47 4.61 6.55
N LEU A 23 -6.28 3.66 6.08
CA LEU A 23 -5.90 2.74 4.99
C LEU A 23 -5.59 3.51 3.70
N SER A 24 -6.41 4.50 3.35
CA SER A 24 -6.12 5.39 2.21
C SER A 24 -4.83 6.18 2.42
N GLY A 25 -4.61 6.73 3.60
CA GLY A 25 -3.39 7.46 3.96
C GLY A 25 -2.14 6.60 3.87
N VAL A 26 -2.20 5.34 4.35
CA VAL A 26 -1.11 4.36 4.23
C VAL A 26 -0.78 4.07 2.77
N GLY A 27 -1.79 3.91 1.91
CA GLY A 27 -1.58 3.72 0.47
C GLY A 27 -0.87 4.92 -0.16
N VAL A 28 -1.32 6.15 0.13
CA VAL A 28 -0.68 7.38 -0.35
C VAL A 28 0.76 7.50 0.16
N TRP A 29 0.98 7.28 1.46
CA TRP A 29 2.31 7.33 2.07
C TRP A 29 3.29 6.35 1.41
N THR A 30 2.82 5.13 1.13
CA THR A 30 3.60 4.11 0.40
C THR A 30 4.06 4.66 -0.95
N TRP A 31 3.14 5.25 -1.73
CA TRP A 31 3.47 5.84 -3.03
C TRP A 31 4.39 7.07 -2.96
N VAL A 32 4.45 7.78 -1.84
CA VAL A 32 5.39 8.90 -1.65
C VAL A 32 6.80 8.40 -1.37
N ILE A 33 6.95 7.38 -0.52
CA ILE A 33 8.27 6.92 -0.06
C ILE A 33 8.98 6.07 -1.11
N TRP A 34 8.28 5.08 -1.69
CA TRP A 34 8.93 4.04 -2.48
C TRP A 34 9.55 4.50 -3.80
N PRO A 35 8.96 5.42 -4.60
CA PRO A 35 9.62 5.94 -5.79
C PRO A 35 10.90 6.70 -5.47
N ARG A 36 10.91 7.45 -4.36
CA ARG A 36 12.09 8.19 -3.92
C ARG A 36 13.19 7.25 -3.43
N PHE A 37 12.81 6.17 -2.75
CA PHE A 37 13.73 5.11 -2.36
C PHE A 37 14.26 4.33 -3.57
N ALA A 38 13.42 4.05 -4.57
CA ALA A 38 13.84 3.41 -5.83
C ALA A 38 14.95 4.22 -6.53
N LEU A 39 14.81 5.55 -6.58
CA LEU A 39 15.87 6.42 -7.11
C LEU A 39 17.15 6.34 -6.27
N ALA A 40 17.05 6.31 -4.94
CA ALA A 40 18.21 6.16 -4.06
C ALA A 40 18.96 4.84 -4.31
N ILE A 41 18.23 3.73 -4.47
CA ILE A 41 18.81 2.43 -4.81
C ILE A 41 19.45 2.47 -6.19
N TRP A 42 18.79 3.05 -7.20
CA TRP A 42 19.33 3.15 -8.55
C TRP A 42 20.69 3.88 -8.59
N GLN A 43 20.83 4.92 -7.77
CA GLN A 43 22.05 5.73 -7.67
C GLN A 43 23.10 5.17 -6.68
N ASP A 44 22.81 4.07 -5.98
CA ASP A 44 23.76 3.44 -5.06
C ASP A 44 24.84 2.69 -5.85
N PRO A 45 26.14 2.92 -5.58
CA PRO A 45 27.24 2.21 -6.25
C PRO A 45 27.13 0.68 -6.19
N ARG A 46 26.53 0.13 -5.12
CA ARG A 46 26.37 -1.33 -4.95
C ARG A 46 25.35 -1.93 -5.92
N SER A 47 24.53 -1.12 -6.56
CA SER A 47 23.52 -1.59 -7.53
C SER A 47 24.12 -2.05 -8.86
N TRP A 48 25.38 -1.68 -9.13
CA TRP A 48 26.04 -1.86 -10.41
C TRP A 48 27.42 -2.48 -10.22
N THR A 49 27.82 -3.40 -11.10
CA THR A 49 29.14 -4.05 -11.00
C THR A 49 30.31 -3.09 -11.10
N ASP A 50 30.10 -1.98 -11.83
CA ASP A 50 31.16 -1.02 -12.16
C ASP A 50 31.23 0.13 -11.13
N GLY A 51 30.28 0.18 -10.19
CA GLY A 51 30.22 1.19 -9.13
C GLY A 51 29.58 2.52 -9.53
N ASP A 52 29.32 2.76 -10.81
CA ASP A 52 28.63 3.96 -11.31
C ASP A 52 27.20 3.66 -11.79
N ALA A 53 26.30 4.62 -11.59
CA ALA A 53 24.86 4.44 -11.78
C ALA A 53 24.47 4.20 -13.25
N ALA A 54 23.89 3.03 -13.52
CA ALA A 54 23.51 2.54 -14.85
C ALA A 54 24.70 2.16 -15.76
N GLN A 55 25.84 1.84 -15.18
CA GLN A 55 27.00 1.26 -15.88
C GLN A 55 27.21 -0.19 -15.42
N GLY A 56 27.71 -1.05 -16.30
CA GLY A 56 27.89 -2.48 -15.98
C GLY A 56 26.58 -3.26 -15.83
N SER A 57 26.65 -4.37 -15.09
CA SER A 57 25.50 -5.25 -14.87
C SER A 57 24.78 -4.96 -13.54
N PRO A 58 23.43 -5.10 -13.49
CA PRO A 58 22.67 -5.09 -12.24
C PRO A 58 23.17 -6.15 -11.25
N THR A 59 23.37 -5.76 -9.99
CA THR A 59 23.76 -6.70 -8.94
C THR A 59 22.55 -7.31 -8.24
N GLY A 60 22.79 -8.32 -7.38
CA GLY A 60 21.75 -8.87 -6.50
C GLY A 60 21.16 -7.83 -5.54
N PHE A 61 21.96 -6.82 -5.13
CA PHE A 61 21.48 -5.71 -4.31
C PHE A 61 20.37 -4.93 -5.02
N LEU A 62 20.56 -4.58 -6.29
CA LEU A 62 19.54 -3.89 -7.08
C LEU A 62 18.29 -4.76 -7.26
N TRP A 63 18.45 -6.04 -7.61
CA TRP A 63 17.32 -6.93 -7.87
C TRP A 63 16.44 -7.18 -6.64
N ILE A 64 17.03 -7.43 -5.47
CA ILE A 64 16.28 -7.64 -4.24
C ILE A 64 15.46 -6.40 -3.90
N HIS A 65 16.07 -5.21 -3.97
CA HIS A 65 15.37 -3.98 -3.66
C HIS A 65 14.28 -3.68 -4.70
N ALA A 66 14.53 -3.89 -5.99
CA ALA A 66 13.51 -3.73 -7.03
C ALA A 66 12.30 -4.62 -6.76
N LEU A 67 12.51 -5.90 -6.41
CA LEU A 67 11.44 -6.82 -6.03
C LEU A 67 10.67 -6.32 -4.79
N LEU A 68 11.39 -5.92 -3.74
CA LEU A 68 10.78 -5.40 -2.50
C LEU A 68 9.96 -4.13 -2.75
N ILE A 69 10.44 -3.22 -3.60
CA ILE A 69 9.74 -2.00 -4.00
C ILE A 69 8.44 -2.36 -4.71
N VAL A 70 8.50 -3.25 -5.73
CA VAL A 70 7.32 -3.63 -6.52
C VAL A 70 6.27 -4.31 -5.65
N VAL A 71 6.65 -5.27 -4.82
CA VAL A 71 5.73 -5.96 -3.91
C VAL A 71 5.12 -4.97 -2.91
N SER A 72 5.93 -4.07 -2.35
CA SER A 72 5.46 -3.09 -1.37
C SER A 72 4.50 -2.08 -1.98
N LEU A 73 4.76 -1.61 -3.21
CA LEU A 73 3.83 -0.76 -3.96
C LEU A 73 2.53 -1.48 -4.30
N ALA A 74 2.58 -2.75 -4.68
CA ALA A 74 1.38 -3.55 -4.93
C ALA A 74 0.52 -3.70 -3.67
N LEU A 75 1.14 -4.05 -2.54
CA LEU A 75 0.46 -4.16 -1.25
C LEU A 75 -0.13 -2.82 -0.79
N GLY A 76 0.64 -1.74 -0.82
CA GLY A 76 0.15 -0.41 -0.46
C GLY A 76 -0.96 0.08 -1.37
N THR A 77 -0.92 -0.25 -2.66
CA THR A 77 -2.02 0.04 -3.60
C THR A 77 -3.28 -0.73 -3.22
N ALA A 78 -3.17 -2.03 -2.95
CA ALA A 78 -4.30 -2.85 -2.51
C ALA A 78 -4.93 -2.28 -1.22
N VAL A 79 -4.11 -1.95 -0.22
CA VAL A 79 -4.53 -1.33 1.05
C VAL A 79 -5.20 0.03 0.81
N GLY A 80 -4.59 0.89 0.00
CA GLY A 80 -5.13 2.22 -0.33
C GLY A 80 -6.50 2.13 -1.03
N LEU A 81 -6.64 1.20 -1.98
CA LEU A 81 -7.90 0.95 -2.67
C LEU A 81 -8.99 0.41 -1.74
N LEU A 82 -8.64 -0.44 -0.77
CA LEU A 82 -9.58 -0.88 0.28
C LEU A 82 -10.07 0.30 1.13
N GLY A 83 -9.17 1.20 1.52
CA GLY A 83 -9.52 2.43 2.22
C GLY A 83 -10.47 3.32 1.41
N LEU A 84 -10.17 3.52 0.13
CA LEU A 84 -11.01 4.34 -0.77
C LEU A 84 -12.41 3.74 -0.96
N ARG A 85 -12.50 2.42 -1.11
CA ARG A 85 -13.78 1.72 -1.21
C ARG A 85 -14.60 1.83 0.07
N ALA A 86 -13.97 1.66 1.23
CA ALA A 86 -14.64 1.83 2.52
C ALA A 86 -15.16 3.26 2.71
N TRP A 87 -14.35 4.26 2.36
CA TRP A 87 -14.73 5.67 2.43
C TRP A 87 -15.95 6.00 1.56
N TRP A 88 -16.00 5.47 0.33
CA TRP A 88 -17.14 5.66 -0.56
C TRP A 88 -18.40 4.94 -0.08
N SER A 89 -18.27 3.78 0.58
CA SER A 89 -19.41 3.07 1.16
C SER A 89 -20.07 3.91 2.26
N VAL A 90 -19.28 4.44 3.19
CA VAL A 90 -19.81 5.30 4.28
C VAL A 90 -20.47 6.56 3.72
N ARG A 91 -19.85 7.23 2.75
CA ARG A 91 -20.43 8.43 2.13
C ARG A 91 -21.77 8.19 1.42
N ARG A 92 -22.05 6.97 0.94
CA ARG A 92 -23.34 6.63 0.34
C ARG A 92 -24.42 6.40 1.41
N ALA A 93 -24.05 5.75 2.51
CA ALA A 93 -24.96 5.55 3.65
C ALA A 93 -25.38 6.88 4.28
N ASP A 94 -24.47 7.86 4.35
CA ASP A 94 -24.75 9.20 4.90
C ASP A 94 -25.69 10.05 4.02
N ARG A 95 -25.85 9.72 2.72
CA ARG A 95 -26.69 10.50 1.77
C ARG A 95 -28.06 9.89 1.48
N GLY A 96 -28.31 8.66 1.96
CA GLY A 96 -29.58 7.95 1.79
C GLY A 96 -30.54 8.11 2.97
N GLN A 97 -30.20 8.96 3.93
CA GLN A 97 -31.05 9.44 5.03
C GLN A 97 -31.37 10.91 4.78
#